data_AF-A0A261B021-F1
#
_entry.id   AF-A0A261B021-F1
#
_cell.length_a   1.000
_cell.length_b   1.000
_cell.length_c   1.000
_cell.angle_alpha   90.00
_cell.angle_beta   90.00
_cell.angle_gamma   90.00
#
_symmetry.space_group_name_H-M   'P 1'
#
loop_
_entity.id
_entity.type
_entity.pdbx_description
1 polymer ?
#
loop_
_entity_poly.entity_id
_entity_poly.type
_entity_poly.pdbx_seq_one_letter_code
_entity_poly.pdbx_strand_id
1 'polypeptide(L)'
;MHSNDLNNNDILDALLNKTWKKVTVDGGELRANDLDMIMEMDNSNKRFAFKNTTFPTTYRHKDAFKFASIEYDDALWIQMDDLLTLKNEKIIRLGRTVFESQDLNLLLKTWQRSPHDMFRILTLRNNLNEINVDETFKDLVTLTVEHRMVHSVLLGADNFNNHRDLPNLGVNIRGRNIEFTAFENVEEWNEPRILRNN
;
A
#
# COMPACT_ATOMS: atom_id res chain seq x y z
N MET A 1 -7.13 -18.60 9.76
CA MET A 1 -7.55 -18.28 11.15
C MET A 1 -9.02 -17.92 11.10
N HIS A 2 -9.88 -18.65 11.79
CA HIS A 2 -11.28 -18.31 11.96
C HIS A 2 -11.46 -17.50 13.24
N SER A 3 -12.53 -16.71 13.35
CA SER A 3 -12.92 -16.03 14.60
C SER A 3 -12.80 -16.89 15.85
N ASN A 4 -13.18 -18.18 15.76
CA ASN A 4 -13.11 -19.09 16.90
C ASN A 4 -11.68 -19.36 17.40
N ASP A 5 -10.66 -19.18 16.55
CA ASP A 5 -9.25 -19.38 16.91
C ASP A 5 -8.76 -18.26 17.85
N LEU A 6 -9.32 -17.05 17.77
CA LEU A 6 -8.92 -15.92 18.62
C LEU A 6 -9.48 -16.00 20.05
N ASN A 7 -10.38 -16.95 20.32
CA ASN A 7 -10.78 -17.31 21.68
C ASN A 7 -9.74 -18.20 22.39
N ASN A 8 -8.68 -18.63 21.69
CA ASN A 8 -7.62 -19.43 22.27
C ASN A 8 -6.53 -18.52 22.86
N ASN A 9 -6.36 -18.58 24.19
CA ASN A 9 -5.35 -17.80 24.90
C ASN A 9 -3.91 -18.07 24.43
N ASP A 10 -3.60 -19.27 23.94
CA ASP A 10 -2.27 -19.57 23.39
C ASP A 10 -2.00 -18.81 22.08
N ILE A 11 -3.05 -18.59 21.28
CA ILE A 11 -2.95 -17.80 20.05
C ILE A 11 -2.79 -16.31 20.38
N LEU A 12 -3.53 -15.81 21.36
CA LEU A 12 -3.38 -14.42 21.83
C LEU A 12 -1.99 -14.19 22.45
N ASP A 13 -1.49 -15.11 23.28
CA ASP A 13 -0.11 -15.07 23.78
C ASP A 13 0.90 -15.10 22.63
N ALA A 14 0.66 -15.94 21.62
CA ALA A 14 1.52 -16.02 20.45
C ALA A 14 1.58 -14.69 19.68
N LEU A 15 0.44 -14.03 19.50
CA LEU A 15 0.34 -12.75 18.81
C LEU A 15 0.97 -11.60 19.60
N LEU A 16 0.82 -11.57 20.92
CA LEU A 16 1.30 -10.49 21.79
C LEU A 16 2.76 -10.68 22.19
N ASN A 17 3.07 -11.80 22.83
CA ASN A 17 4.29 -11.94 23.62
C ASN A 17 5.45 -12.60 22.86
N LYS A 18 5.21 -13.18 21.67
CA LYS A 18 6.29 -13.81 20.90
C LYS A 18 7.02 -12.78 20.04
N THR A 19 8.32 -13.04 19.84
CA THR A 19 9.27 -12.16 19.13
C THR A 19 9.19 -12.26 17.61
N TRP A 20 8.16 -12.89 17.06
CA TRP A 20 8.04 -13.08 15.62
C TRP A 20 7.87 -11.74 14.89
N LYS A 21 8.72 -11.54 13.87
CA LYS A 21 8.69 -10.33 13.04
C LYS A 21 7.56 -10.33 12.00
N LYS A 22 7.03 -11.51 11.65
CA LYS A 22 5.96 -11.67 10.67
C LYS A 22 4.89 -12.64 11.18
N VAL A 23 3.64 -12.22 11.06
CA VAL A 23 2.44 -13.02 11.31
C VAL A 23 1.69 -13.15 9.99
N THR A 24 1.30 -14.37 9.63
CA THR A 24 0.44 -14.62 8.47
C THR A 24 -0.85 -15.26 8.95
N VAL A 25 -1.96 -14.61 8.67
CA VAL A 25 -3.30 -15.13 8.83
C VAL A 25 -3.70 -15.68 7.46
N ASP A 26 -3.82 -16.99 7.34
CA ASP A 26 -4.21 -17.64 6.08
C ASP A 26 -5.58 -18.31 6.24
N GLY A 27 -6.50 -17.98 5.34
CA GLY A 27 -7.85 -18.51 5.30
C GLY A 27 -8.75 -18.00 6.42
N GLY A 28 -10.06 -18.22 6.23
CA GLY A 28 -11.08 -17.98 7.24
C GLY A 28 -11.83 -16.66 7.07
N GLU A 29 -12.82 -16.49 7.95
CA GLU A 29 -13.63 -15.28 8.06
C GLU A 29 -13.38 -14.72 9.46
N LEU A 30 -12.99 -13.44 9.51
CA LEU A 30 -12.77 -12.72 10.76
C LEU A 30 -13.92 -11.73 10.96
N ARG A 31 -14.60 -11.84 12.09
CA ARG A 31 -15.64 -10.87 12.48
C ARG A 31 -14.99 -9.55 12.88
N ALA A 32 -15.78 -8.47 12.84
CA ALA A 32 -15.32 -7.13 13.18
C ALA A 32 -14.62 -7.08 14.55
N ASN A 33 -15.24 -7.62 15.61
CA ASN A 33 -14.65 -7.59 16.96
C ASN A 33 -13.29 -8.30 17.04
N ASP A 34 -13.11 -9.37 16.27
CA ASP A 34 -11.85 -10.13 16.23
C ASP A 34 -10.75 -9.37 15.50
N LEU A 35 -11.13 -8.66 14.43
CA LEU A 35 -10.25 -7.74 13.73
C LEU A 35 -9.87 -6.57 14.64
N ASP A 36 -10.83 -5.98 15.35
CA ASP A 36 -10.59 -4.89 16.30
C ASP A 36 -9.56 -5.30 17.35
N MET A 37 -9.69 -6.51 17.92
CA MET A 37 -8.69 -7.06 18.83
C MET A 37 -7.29 -7.04 18.20
N ILE A 38 -7.11 -7.58 16.99
CA ILE A 38 -5.80 -7.58 16.29
C ILE A 38 -5.32 -6.15 16.01
N MET A 39 -6.22 -5.28 15.56
CA MET A 39 -5.94 -3.88 15.21
C MET A 39 -5.68 -3.00 16.42
N GLU A 40 -6.02 -3.42 17.64
CA GLU A 40 -5.78 -2.68 18.89
C GLU A 40 -4.55 -3.20 19.65
N MET A 41 -4.10 -4.44 19.41
CA MET A 41 -2.89 -5.02 20.02
C MET A 41 -1.61 -4.19 19.76
N ASP A 42 -0.73 -4.05 20.76
CA ASP A 42 0.55 -3.35 20.60
C ASP A 42 1.59 -4.16 19.80
N ASN A 43 1.39 -4.21 18.48
CA ASN A 43 2.17 -4.98 17.53
C ASN A 43 2.67 -4.11 16.36
N SER A 44 2.83 -2.82 16.56
CA SER A 44 3.19 -1.84 15.52
C SER A 44 4.53 -2.16 14.82
N ASN A 45 5.43 -2.88 15.50
CA ASN A 45 6.73 -3.32 14.97
C ASN A 45 6.67 -4.62 14.15
N LYS A 46 5.53 -5.34 14.16
CA LYS A 46 5.36 -6.61 13.44
C LYS A 46 4.84 -6.40 12.03
N ARG A 47 5.07 -7.39 11.19
CA ARG A 47 4.56 -7.47 9.82
C ARG A 47 3.36 -8.41 9.79
N PHE A 48 2.24 -7.96 9.24
CA PHE A 48 1.04 -8.78 9.09
C PHE A 48 0.76 -9.07 7.62
N ALA A 49 0.27 -10.28 7.34
CA ALA A 49 -0.27 -10.65 6.05
C ALA A 49 -1.57 -11.43 6.27
N PHE A 50 -2.67 -10.92 5.73
CA PHE A 50 -3.99 -11.54 5.73
C PHE A 50 -4.23 -12.12 4.34
N LYS A 51 -4.00 -13.42 4.22
CA LYS A 51 -4.11 -14.19 3.00
C LYS A 51 -5.38 -15.00 2.97
N ASN A 52 -6.04 -15.06 1.81
CA ASN A 52 -7.29 -15.80 1.65
C ASN A 52 -8.33 -15.55 2.77
N THR A 53 -8.27 -14.37 3.42
CA THR A 53 -9.06 -14.03 4.61
C THR A 53 -10.17 -13.07 4.19
N THR A 54 -11.40 -13.38 4.58
CA THR A 54 -12.55 -12.53 4.27
C THR A 54 -12.78 -11.52 5.40
N PHE A 55 -12.94 -10.25 5.02
CA PHE A 55 -13.25 -9.14 5.92
C PHE A 55 -14.72 -8.74 5.76
N PRO A 56 -15.39 -8.24 6.81
CA PRO A 56 -16.72 -7.68 6.68
C PRO A 56 -16.71 -6.45 5.75
N THR A 57 -17.63 -6.38 4.80
CA THR A 57 -17.63 -5.33 3.76
C THR A 57 -17.80 -3.91 4.29
N THR A 58 -18.44 -3.75 5.45
CA THR A 58 -18.64 -2.46 6.13
C THR A 58 -17.58 -2.18 7.20
N TYR A 59 -16.57 -3.03 7.32
CA TYR A 59 -15.53 -2.87 8.33
C TYR A 59 -14.68 -1.62 8.05
N ARG A 60 -14.32 -0.92 9.13
CA ARG A 60 -13.48 0.28 9.12
C ARG A 60 -12.67 0.30 10.40
N HIS A 61 -11.39 0.64 10.29
CA HIS A 61 -10.55 0.78 11.46
C HIS A 61 -9.42 1.78 11.23
N LYS A 62 -9.27 2.75 12.14
CA LYS A 62 -8.22 3.80 12.09
C LYS A 62 -6.80 3.23 12.05
N ASP A 63 -6.62 2.03 12.61
CA ASP A 63 -5.32 1.37 12.73
C ASP A 63 -5.04 0.35 11.61
N ALA A 64 -5.80 0.38 10.50
CA ALA A 64 -5.64 -0.55 9.37
C ALA A 64 -4.20 -0.65 8.83
N PHE A 65 -3.38 0.39 9.02
CA PHE A 65 -1.99 0.46 8.55
C PHE A 65 -0.94 0.67 9.66
N LYS A 66 -1.28 0.42 10.94
CA LYS A 66 -0.37 0.71 12.06
C LYS A 66 0.92 -0.13 12.07
N PHE A 67 0.87 -1.33 11.50
CA PHE A 67 1.94 -2.33 11.51
C PHE A 67 3.20 -1.87 10.75
N ALA A 68 4.32 -2.57 10.93
CA ALA A 68 5.57 -2.23 10.26
C ALA A 68 5.49 -2.51 8.75
N SER A 69 4.75 -3.56 8.39
CA SER A 69 4.24 -3.77 7.04
C SER A 69 2.93 -4.55 7.09
N ILE A 70 2.09 -4.36 6.09
CA ILE A 70 0.77 -4.99 6.04
C ILE A 70 0.43 -5.45 4.62
N GLU A 71 -0.15 -6.63 4.52
CA GLU A 71 -0.65 -7.22 3.29
C GLU A 71 -2.09 -7.69 3.53
N TYR A 72 -3.01 -7.21 2.70
CA TYR A 72 -4.42 -7.64 2.66
C TYR A 72 -4.70 -8.21 1.27
N ASP A 73 -4.92 -9.52 1.15
CA ASP A 73 -5.34 -10.12 -0.13
C ASP A 73 -6.72 -9.61 -0.55
N ASP A 74 -7.63 -9.45 0.42
CA ASP A 74 -8.91 -8.78 0.26
C ASP A 74 -8.89 -7.42 0.97
N ALA A 75 -8.82 -6.35 0.17
CA ALA A 75 -8.76 -4.97 0.64
C ALA A 75 -10.00 -4.18 0.21
N LEU A 76 -11.12 -4.85 -0.12
CA LEU A 76 -12.36 -4.18 -0.56
C LEU A 76 -12.97 -3.28 0.53
N TRP A 77 -12.62 -3.55 1.79
CA TRP A 77 -13.03 -2.76 2.94
C TRP A 77 -12.14 -1.54 3.17
N ILE A 78 -11.05 -1.31 2.42
CA ILE A 78 -10.19 -0.12 2.56
C ILE A 78 -10.75 1.05 1.73
N GLN A 79 -10.75 2.26 2.28
CA GLN A 79 -11.14 3.49 1.58
C GLN A 79 -9.93 4.34 1.22
N MET A 80 -10.11 5.24 0.26
CA MET A 80 -9.05 6.15 -0.15
C MET A 80 -8.65 7.07 1.02
N ASP A 81 -9.60 7.52 1.84
CA ASP A 81 -9.32 8.32 3.03
C ASP A 81 -8.33 7.63 3.99
N ASP A 82 -8.41 6.30 4.13
CA ASP A 82 -7.46 5.55 4.96
C ASP A 82 -6.03 5.70 4.41
N LEU A 83 -5.85 5.66 3.08
CA LEU A 83 -4.55 5.82 2.41
C LEU A 83 -4.02 7.27 2.46
N LEU A 84 -4.91 8.26 2.43
CA LEU A 84 -4.52 9.68 2.49
C LEU A 84 -3.98 10.07 3.87
N THR A 85 -4.25 9.28 4.92
CA THR A 85 -3.73 9.53 6.28
C THR A 85 -2.34 8.93 6.54
N LEU A 86 -1.79 8.18 5.57
CA LEU A 86 -0.53 7.46 5.74
C LEU A 86 0.65 8.38 6.05
N LYS A 87 1.49 7.93 6.98
CA LYS A 87 2.74 8.57 7.42
C LYS A 87 3.74 7.49 7.82
N ASN A 88 5.02 7.83 7.86
CA ASN A 88 6.12 7.01 8.38
C ASN A 88 6.50 5.81 7.48
N GLU A 89 6.65 6.04 6.17
CA GLU A 89 7.36 5.12 5.27
C GLU A 89 6.86 3.67 5.27
N LYS A 90 5.55 3.47 5.44
CA LYS A 90 4.97 2.12 5.52
C LYS A 90 5.17 1.30 4.24
N ILE A 91 5.21 -0.02 4.40
CA ILE A 91 5.14 -1.00 3.31
C ILE A 91 3.74 -1.64 3.34
N ILE A 92 2.94 -1.35 2.33
CA ILE A 92 1.53 -1.74 2.25
C ILE A 92 1.27 -2.47 0.94
N ARG A 93 0.60 -3.62 1.02
CA ARG A 93 0.17 -4.41 -0.13
C ARG A 93 -1.33 -4.65 -0.06
N LEU A 94 -2.06 -4.06 -0.97
CA LEU A 94 -3.49 -4.25 -1.12
C LEU A 94 -3.73 -5.10 -2.37
N GLY A 95 -4.28 -6.28 -2.16
CA GLY A 95 -4.76 -7.19 -3.20
C GLY A 95 -6.01 -6.61 -3.83
N ARG A 96 -7.18 -7.16 -3.57
CA ARG A 96 -8.44 -6.74 -4.20
C ARG A 96 -8.90 -5.38 -3.69
N THR A 97 -8.81 -4.34 -4.52
CA THR A 97 -9.36 -3.00 -4.24
C THR A 97 -10.40 -2.58 -5.27
N VAL A 98 -11.16 -1.52 -4.99
CA VAL A 98 -12.10 -0.87 -5.92
C VAL A 98 -11.67 0.54 -6.31
N PHE A 99 -10.39 0.89 -6.09
CA PHE A 99 -9.88 2.22 -6.41
C PHE A 99 -9.85 2.46 -7.92
N GLU A 100 -10.46 3.56 -8.34
CA GLU A 100 -10.47 3.99 -9.73
C GLU A 100 -9.23 4.85 -10.05
N SER A 101 -8.96 5.07 -11.33
CA SER A 101 -7.80 5.88 -11.75
C SER A 101 -7.83 7.31 -11.17
N GLN A 102 -9.02 7.86 -10.95
CA GLN A 102 -9.28 9.16 -10.32
C GLN A 102 -8.88 9.16 -8.84
N ASP A 103 -9.15 8.07 -8.11
CA ASP A 103 -8.72 7.93 -6.72
C ASP A 103 -7.19 7.89 -6.64
N LEU A 104 -6.54 7.17 -7.57
CA LEU A 104 -5.08 7.12 -7.66
C LEU A 104 -4.48 8.49 -8.00
N ASN A 105 -5.14 9.28 -8.86
CA ASN A 105 -4.74 10.66 -9.15
C ASN A 105 -4.81 11.54 -7.89
N LEU A 106 -5.86 11.41 -7.09
CA LEU A 106 -6.00 12.12 -5.82
C LEU A 106 -4.88 11.72 -4.83
N LEU A 107 -4.58 10.43 -4.73
CA LEU A 107 -3.48 9.92 -3.91
C LEU A 107 -2.13 10.51 -4.34
N LEU A 108 -1.84 10.51 -5.65
CA LEU A 108 -0.60 11.04 -6.20
C LEU A 108 -0.44 12.55 -5.97
N LYS A 109 -1.50 13.33 -6.22
CA LYS A 109 -1.52 14.79 -5.94
C LYS A 109 -1.33 15.07 -4.45
N THR A 110 -1.89 14.24 -3.58
CA THR A 110 -1.68 14.34 -2.12
C THR A 110 -0.24 14.00 -1.75
N TRP A 111 0.30 12.90 -2.28
CA TRP A 111 1.69 12.49 -2.06
C TRP A 111 2.69 13.56 -2.50
N GLN A 112 2.47 14.18 -3.66
CA GLN A 112 3.34 15.20 -4.22
C GLN A 112 3.44 16.45 -3.33
N ARG A 113 2.34 16.81 -2.67
CA ARG A 113 2.22 18.00 -1.82
C ARG A 113 2.45 17.70 -0.34
N SER A 114 2.44 16.43 0.05
CA SER A 114 2.61 16.01 1.44
C SER A 114 3.97 16.48 1.98
N PRO A 115 4.02 17.07 3.19
CA PRO A 115 5.27 17.40 3.87
C PRO A 115 5.94 16.16 4.48
N HIS A 116 5.28 15.00 4.46
CA HIS A 116 5.75 13.75 5.06
C HIS A 116 5.86 12.62 4.03
N ASP A 117 6.76 11.68 4.28
CA ASP A 117 6.82 10.41 3.54
C ASP A 117 5.64 9.52 3.93
N MET A 118 4.62 9.53 3.07
CA MET A 118 3.37 8.80 3.29
C MET A 118 3.62 7.29 3.36
N PHE A 119 4.38 6.75 2.41
CA PHE A 119 4.72 5.33 2.33
C PHE A 119 6.05 5.16 1.60
N ARG A 120 6.73 4.04 1.87
CA ARG A 120 7.92 3.63 1.11
C ARG A 120 7.54 2.75 -0.08
N ILE A 121 6.64 1.79 0.15
CA ILE A 121 6.11 0.92 -0.90
C ILE A 121 4.59 0.81 -0.70
N LEU A 122 3.84 1.09 -1.77
CA LEU A 122 2.41 0.82 -1.84
C LEU A 122 2.14 0.01 -3.10
N THR A 123 1.58 -1.19 -2.94
CA THR A 123 1.10 -1.99 -4.07
C THR A 123 -0.42 -2.10 -3.99
N LEU A 124 -1.09 -1.91 -5.13
CA LEU A 124 -2.54 -2.04 -5.26
C LEU A 124 -2.85 -2.94 -6.45
N ARG A 125 -3.87 -3.79 -6.33
CA ARG A 125 -4.46 -4.50 -7.46
C ARG A 125 -5.94 -4.16 -7.60
N ASN A 126 -6.28 -3.42 -8.64
CA ASN A 126 -7.68 -3.14 -8.93
C ASN A 126 -8.42 -4.45 -9.24
N ASN A 127 -9.59 -4.64 -8.61
CA ASN A 127 -10.39 -5.84 -8.76
C ASN A 127 -11.11 -5.86 -10.11
N LEU A 128 -11.58 -4.71 -10.58
CA LEU A 128 -12.49 -4.61 -11.72
C LEU A 128 -11.76 -4.23 -13.01
N ASN A 129 -11.18 -3.03 -13.04
CA ASN A 129 -10.71 -2.41 -14.27
C ASN A 129 -9.19 -2.35 -14.33
N GLU A 130 -8.65 -2.36 -15.55
CA GLU A 130 -7.27 -1.96 -15.76
C GLU A 130 -7.06 -0.50 -15.38
N ILE A 131 -5.83 -0.17 -15.03
CA ILE A 131 -5.48 1.18 -14.59
C ILE A 131 -5.26 2.04 -15.82
N ASN A 132 -6.08 3.08 -15.96
CA ASN A 132 -5.91 4.09 -17.00
C ASN A 132 -4.79 5.05 -16.60
N VAL A 133 -3.67 4.99 -17.32
CA VAL A 133 -2.46 5.79 -17.05
C VAL A 133 -2.74 7.29 -17.22
N ASP A 134 -3.44 7.68 -18.29
CA ASP A 134 -3.74 9.10 -18.57
C ASP A 134 -4.60 9.73 -17.47
N GLU A 135 -5.59 8.99 -16.98
CA GLU A 135 -6.43 9.46 -15.87
C GLU A 135 -5.67 9.49 -14.54
N THR A 136 -4.85 8.48 -14.27
CA THR A 136 -4.07 8.39 -13.02
C THR A 136 -3.05 9.52 -12.90
N PHE A 137 -2.39 9.93 -14.00
CA PHE A 137 -1.37 10.99 -13.97
C PHE A 137 -1.85 12.34 -14.50
N LYS A 138 -3.15 12.52 -14.67
CA LYS A 138 -3.73 13.77 -15.14
C LYS A 138 -3.28 14.97 -14.29
N ASP A 139 -2.81 16.01 -14.98
CA ASP A 139 -2.27 17.26 -14.42
C ASP A 139 -0.99 17.12 -13.58
N LEU A 140 -0.29 15.98 -13.66
CA LEU A 140 1.01 15.77 -13.02
C LEU A 140 2.15 15.93 -14.03
N VAL A 141 3.25 16.54 -13.61
CA VAL A 141 4.50 16.55 -14.38
C VAL A 141 5.24 15.26 -14.09
N THR A 142 5.46 14.45 -15.13
CA THR A 142 6.03 13.11 -15.00
C THR A 142 7.11 12.84 -16.04
N LEU A 143 8.05 11.96 -15.70
CA LEU A 143 8.94 11.31 -16.67
C LEU A 143 8.44 9.89 -16.88
N THR A 144 8.03 9.57 -18.10
CA THR A 144 7.41 8.27 -18.42
C THR A 144 8.32 7.46 -19.35
N VAL A 145 8.44 6.17 -19.05
CA VAL A 145 9.10 5.16 -19.88
C VAL A 145 8.10 4.05 -20.15
N GLU A 146 7.81 3.84 -21.43
CA GLU A 146 6.92 2.77 -21.88
C GLU A 146 7.74 1.59 -22.38
N HIS A 147 7.57 0.41 -21.78
CA HIS A 147 8.23 -0.80 -22.26
C HIS A 147 7.29 -2.00 -22.24
N ARG A 148 6.89 -2.45 -23.44
CA ARG A 148 6.00 -3.59 -23.69
C ARG A 148 4.65 -3.49 -22.96
N MET A 149 4.56 -4.08 -21.77
CA MET A 149 3.35 -4.22 -20.95
C MET A 149 3.49 -3.51 -19.59
N VAL A 150 4.56 -2.74 -19.40
CA VAL A 150 4.84 -2.00 -18.18
C VAL A 150 4.94 -0.52 -18.52
N HIS A 151 4.14 0.28 -17.83
CA HIS A 151 4.28 1.73 -17.83
C HIS A 151 5.02 2.11 -16.56
N SER A 152 6.18 2.71 -16.73
CA SER A 152 7.04 3.16 -15.64
C SER A 152 7.03 4.68 -15.62
N VAL A 153 6.63 5.27 -14.50
CA VAL A 153 6.46 6.71 -14.33
C VAL A 153 7.30 7.17 -13.15
N LEU A 154 8.02 8.27 -13.33
CA LEU A 154 8.79 8.94 -12.29
C LEU A 154 8.18 10.32 -12.03
N LEU A 155 7.98 10.65 -10.76
CA LEU A 155 7.57 11.98 -10.31
C LEU A 155 8.28 12.37 -9.02
N GLY A 156 8.53 13.66 -8.85
CA GLY A 156 9.11 14.25 -7.63
C GLY A 156 8.05 15.01 -6.83
N ALA A 157 8.32 15.21 -5.54
CA ALA A 157 7.50 16.07 -4.69
C ALA A 157 7.55 17.55 -5.15
N ASP A 158 6.48 18.32 -4.90
CA ASP A 158 6.33 19.71 -5.36
C ASP A 158 7.21 20.74 -4.64
N ASN A 159 7.91 20.37 -3.55
CA ASN A 159 8.53 21.33 -2.64
C ASN A 159 10.01 21.09 -2.36
N PHE A 160 10.83 22.10 -2.67
CA PHE A 160 12.25 22.21 -2.33
C PHE A 160 12.55 22.34 -0.81
N ASN A 161 11.52 22.54 0.03
CA ASN A 161 11.66 22.75 1.48
C ASN A 161 11.14 21.58 2.34
N ASN A 162 10.64 20.51 1.72
CA ASN A 162 10.10 19.38 2.48
C ASN A 162 11.27 18.54 3.03
N HIS A 163 11.28 18.32 4.35
CA HIS A 163 12.27 17.49 5.05
C HIS A 163 11.97 15.99 4.84
N ARG A 164 11.67 15.61 3.59
CA ARG A 164 11.34 14.24 3.22
C ARG A 164 12.61 13.47 2.97
N ASP A 165 12.66 12.26 3.51
CA ASP A 165 13.75 11.33 3.27
C ASP A 165 13.59 10.66 1.89
N LEU A 166 12.35 10.57 1.37
CA LEU A 166 12.03 9.90 0.10
C LEU A 166 11.27 10.83 -0.88
N PRO A 167 11.92 11.87 -1.45
CA PRO A 167 11.25 12.89 -2.27
C PRO A 167 10.87 12.43 -3.69
N ASN A 168 11.35 11.27 -4.14
CA ASN A 168 11.09 10.73 -5.47
C ASN A 168 10.12 9.55 -5.41
N LEU A 169 9.30 9.37 -6.46
CA LEU A 169 8.39 8.25 -6.60
C LEU A 169 8.51 7.60 -7.96
N GLY A 170 8.81 6.30 -7.95
CA GLY A 170 8.67 5.42 -9.10
C GLY A 170 7.31 4.73 -9.05
N VAL A 171 6.61 4.70 -10.18
CA VAL A 171 5.32 4.04 -10.31
C VAL A 171 5.39 3.05 -11.47
N ASN A 172 5.09 1.78 -11.19
CA ASN A 172 5.05 0.73 -12.20
C ASN A 172 3.63 0.20 -12.34
N ILE A 173 3.08 0.26 -13.56
CA ILE A 173 1.73 -0.20 -13.87
C ILE A 173 1.80 -1.39 -14.82
N ARG A 174 1.08 -2.47 -14.47
CA ARG A 174 0.93 -3.67 -15.29
C ARG A 174 -0.50 -4.21 -15.19
N GLY A 175 -1.30 -3.89 -16.20
CA GLY A 175 -2.73 -4.25 -16.27
C GLY A 175 -3.49 -3.66 -15.08
N ARG A 176 -3.92 -4.53 -14.16
CA ARG A 176 -4.66 -4.15 -12.94
C ARG A 176 -3.77 -3.84 -11.73
N ASN A 177 -2.46 -4.02 -11.84
CA ASN A 177 -1.54 -3.81 -10.72
C ASN A 177 -0.83 -2.48 -10.88
N ILE A 178 -0.68 -1.76 -9.78
CA ILE A 178 0.16 -0.57 -9.65
C ILE A 178 1.02 -0.71 -8.41
N GLU A 179 2.29 -0.36 -8.56
CA GLU A 179 3.26 -0.30 -7.48
C GLU A 179 3.86 1.10 -7.44
N PHE A 180 3.82 1.70 -6.27
CA PHE A 180 4.48 2.96 -5.95
C PHE A 180 5.67 2.66 -5.04
N THR A 181 6.85 3.14 -5.41
CA THR A 181 8.09 2.99 -4.64
C THR A 181 8.73 4.36 -4.44
N ALA A 182 8.77 4.83 -3.19
CA ALA A 182 9.42 6.07 -2.82
C ALA A 182 10.90 5.82 -2.48
N PHE A 183 11.78 6.71 -2.92
CA PHE A 183 13.23 6.58 -2.73
C PHE A 183 13.92 7.95 -2.63
N GLU A 184 15.13 7.94 -2.09
CA GLU A 184 15.96 9.13 -1.88
C GLU A 184 16.52 9.63 -3.21
N ASN A 185 17.22 8.76 -3.96
CA ASN A 185 17.98 9.13 -5.15
C ASN A 185 17.42 8.47 -6.42
N VAL A 186 17.30 9.25 -7.51
CA VAL A 186 16.82 8.76 -8.82
C VAL A 186 17.75 7.69 -9.42
N GLU A 187 19.02 7.67 -9.03
CA GLU A 187 19.97 6.62 -9.44
C GLU A 187 19.63 5.24 -8.87
N GLU A 188 18.86 5.16 -7.78
CA GLU A 188 18.36 3.89 -7.23
C GLU A 188 17.23 3.29 -8.09
N TRP A 189 16.63 4.12 -8.95
CA TRP A 189 15.65 3.69 -9.93
C TRP A 189 16.37 3.10 -11.15
N ASN A 190 16.79 1.82 -11.01
CA ASN A 190 17.34 0.93 -12.04
C ASN A 190 17.73 1.59 -13.37
N GLU A 191 19.04 1.80 -13.60
CA GLU A 191 19.69 2.10 -14.90
C GLU A 191 18.75 2.63 -16.00
N PRO A 192 18.50 3.95 -16.08
CA PRO A 192 17.77 4.52 -17.20
C PRO A 192 18.55 4.24 -18.51
N ARG A 193 18.09 3.24 -19.26
CA ARG A 193 18.65 2.93 -20.59
C ARG A 193 18.06 3.91 -21.60
N ILE A 194 18.86 4.89 -22.00
CA ILE A 194 18.60 5.69 -23.21
C ILE A 194 18.81 4.77 -24.41
N LEU A 195 17.74 4.16 -24.91
CA LEU A 195 17.75 3.43 -26.17
C LEU A 195 17.68 4.45 -27.32
N ARG A 196 18.81 4.73 -27.96
CA ARG A 196 18.81 5.28 -29.32
C ARG A 196 18.43 4.14 -30.27
N ASN A 197 17.22 4.20 -30.83
CA ASN A 197 16.87 3.37 -31.97
C ASN A 197 17.63 3.90 -33.19
N ASN A 198 18.42 3.02 -33.83
CA ASN A 198 18.99 3.25 -35.16
C ASN A 198 17.91 3.12 -36.23
#